data_AF-A0A060XN48-F1
#
_entry.id   AF-A0A060XN48-F1
#
_cell.length_a   1.000
_cell.length_b   1.000
_cell.length_c   1.000
_cell.angle_alpha   90.00
_cell.angle_beta   90.00
_cell.angle_gamma   90.00
#
_symmetry.space_group_name_H-M   'P 1'
#
loop_
_entity.id
_entity.type
_entity.pdbx_description
1 polymer ?
#
loop_
_entity_poly.entity_id
_entity_poly.type
_entity_poly.pdbx_seq_one_letter_code
_entity_poly.pdbx_strand_id
1 'polypeptide(L)'
;MFNHCLSAQVVMDNLASLTEKVDDDDMQKIILEKLRQAYPKGLSDQQVQALGSVSRVASMEQINKWNITTVDTLAALMDNGNGEWDSDKAKVIVTKFLSAGNLLGASELNSIGGPNLGALDLSVLQGIRNDSLQDADALDAEIAFPINFIQTCATADQLTSYQTYLGGAIITYIRSLSRVNISMDINTFIGLDSAAVQARSVSEVSGLLGSNLNLLKTFENTTVVQNWVSKQLQSELDKLGISLTGGRVDSNTTPMTTNTATTIKNTTSSKARAEAHIQLLCFSCLVSCSLQCKCRF
;
A
#
# COMPACT_ATOMS: atom_id res chain seq x y z
N MET A 1 18.61 -27.19 29.40
CA MET A 1 18.47 -28.67 29.38
C MET A 1 17.74 -29.14 28.12
N PHE A 2 16.62 -28.51 27.75
CA PHE A 2 15.82 -28.81 26.54
C PHE A 2 16.65 -28.93 25.23
N ASN A 3 17.52 -27.96 24.95
CA ASN A 3 18.37 -27.95 23.73
C ASN A 3 19.31 -29.17 23.58
N HIS A 4 19.77 -29.76 24.69
CA HIS A 4 20.66 -30.92 24.67
C HIS A 4 19.91 -32.25 24.52
N CYS A 5 18.63 -32.28 24.87
CA CYS A 5 17.78 -33.46 24.76
C CYS A 5 17.03 -33.53 23.41
N LEU A 6 16.93 -32.40 22.70
CA LEU A 6 16.21 -32.29 21.45
C LEU A 6 17.18 -32.33 20.25
N SER A 7 17.27 -33.48 19.58
CA SER A 7 18.02 -33.61 18.34
C SER A 7 17.21 -33.10 17.15
N ALA A 8 17.88 -32.70 16.08
CA ALA A 8 17.20 -32.25 14.86
C ALA A 8 16.28 -33.34 14.28
N GLN A 9 16.68 -34.61 14.35
CA GLN A 9 15.86 -35.74 13.93
C GLN A 9 14.58 -35.88 14.76
N VAL A 10 14.68 -35.76 16.09
CA VAL A 10 13.50 -35.82 16.97
C VAL A 10 12.52 -34.69 16.66
N VAL A 11 13.02 -33.49 16.34
CA VAL A 11 12.16 -32.37 15.91
C VAL A 11 11.43 -32.67 14.61
N MET A 12 12.12 -33.22 13.60
CA MET A 12 11.50 -33.55 12.32
C MET A 12 10.40 -34.60 12.48
N ASP A 13 10.69 -35.68 13.21
CA ASP A 13 9.78 -36.82 13.35
C ASP A 13 8.55 -36.49 14.20
N ASN A 14 8.63 -35.46 15.05
CA ASN A 14 7.59 -35.12 16.04
C ASN A 14 7.12 -33.67 15.94
N LEU A 15 7.36 -32.98 14.81
CA LEU A 15 7.16 -31.53 14.69
C LEU A 15 5.77 -31.11 15.13
N ALA A 16 4.72 -31.76 14.62
CA ALA A 16 3.33 -31.45 14.95
C ALA A 16 3.03 -31.61 16.45
N SER A 17 3.56 -32.65 17.10
CA SER A 17 3.32 -32.84 18.54
C SER A 17 4.11 -31.85 19.39
N LEU A 18 5.29 -31.43 18.93
CA LEU A 18 6.09 -30.43 19.61
C LEU A 18 5.47 -29.04 19.51
N THR A 19 4.98 -28.66 18.33
CA THR A 19 4.35 -27.35 18.10
C THR A 19 3.00 -27.22 18.79
N GLU A 20 2.29 -28.33 19.02
CA GLU A 20 1.07 -28.39 19.82
C GLU A 20 1.33 -28.22 21.33
N LYS A 21 2.42 -28.78 21.86
CA LYS A 21 2.64 -28.92 23.31
C LYS A 21 3.59 -27.90 23.92
N VAL A 22 4.41 -27.23 23.11
CA VAL A 22 5.42 -26.30 23.60
C VAL A 22 4.91 -24.87 23.44
N ASP A 23 4.61 -24.24 24.57
CA ASP A 23 4.10 -22.87 24.67
C ASP A 23 5.15 -21.84 25.12
N ASP A 24 6.29 -22.29 25.66
CA ASP A 24 7.39 -21.41 26.07
C ASP A 24 8.22 -20.89 24.88
N ASP A 25 8.25 -19.56 24.71
CA ASP A 25 8.94 -18.88 23.60
C ASP A 25 10.40 -19.29 23.42
N ASP A 26 11.15 -19.51 24.51
CA ASP A 26 12.56 -19.88 24.43
C ASP A 26 12.72 -21.34 23.97
N MET A 27 11.82 -22.23 24.37
CA MET A 27 11.75 -23.59 23.84
C MET A 27 11.31 -23.62 22.37
N GLN A 28 10.36 -22.76 21.97
CA GLN A 28 9.94 -22.62 20.58
C GLN A 28 11.08 -22.12 19.68
N LYS A 29 11.89 -21.16 20.14
CA LYS A 29 13.10 -20.72 19.43
C LYS A 29 14.09 -21.86 19.25
N ILE A 30 14.25 -22.73 20.26
CA ILE A 30 15.09 -23.93 20.14
C ILE A 30 14.54 -24.88 19.07
N ILE A 31 13.23 -25.10 18.99
CA ILE A 31 12.60 -25.91 17.93
C ILE A 31 12.95 -25.35 16.55
N LEU A 32 12.76 -24.04 16.33
CA LEU A 32 13.10 -23.40 15.06
C LEU A 32 14.59 -23.49 14.71
N GLU A 33 15.47 -23.39 15.71
CA GLU A 33 16.91 -23.50 15.51
C GLU A 33 17.31 -24.94 15.11
N LYS A 34 16.68 -25.96 15.69
CA LYS A 34 16.88 -27.36 15.27
C LYS A 34 16.34 -27.62 13.87
N LEU A 35 15.19 -27.06 13.51
CA LEU A 35 14.66 -27.12 12.15
C LEU A 35 15.61 -26.46 11.15
N ARG A 36 16.20 -25.31 11.48
CA ARG A 36 17.20 -24.64 10.65
C ARG A 36 18.44 -25.50 10.42
N GLN A 37 18.88 -26.25 11.43
CA GLN A 37 20.00 -27.18 11.32
C GLN A 37 19.67 -28.38 10.42
N ALA A 38 18.45 -28.93 10.53
CA ALA A 38 17.98 -30.01 9.66
C ALA A 38 17.76 -29.56 8.22
N TYR A 39 17.24 -28.35 8.02
CA TYR A 39 16.83 -27.83 6.72
C TYR A 39 17.54 -26.50 6.41
N PRO A 40 18.85 -26.54 6.11
CA PRO A 40 19.63 -25.33 5.87
C PRO A 40 19.16 -24.52 4.65
N LYS A 41 18.47 -25.17 3.71
CA LYS A 41 17.88 -24.55 2.52
C LYS A 41 16.51 -23.93 2.76
N GLY A 42 15.88 -24.18 3.90
CA GLY A 42 14.53 -23.72 4.17
C GLY A 42 13.51 -24.83 4.39
N LEU A 43 12.34 -24.42 4.88
CA LEU A 43 11.21 -25.31 5.17
C LEU A 43 10.26 -25.40 3.98
N SER A 44 9.74 -26.59 3.70
CA SER A 44 8.67 -26.81 2.72
C SER A 44 7.32 -26.31 3.26
N ASP A 45 6.34 -26.10 2.36
CA ASP A 45 4.97 -25.72 2.74
C ASP A 45 4.39 -26.62 3.84
N GLN A 46 4.53 -27.95 3.70
CA GLN A 46 4.04 -28.92 4.67
C GLN A 46 4.67 -28.74 6.06
N GLN A 47 5.95 -28.39 6.12
CA GLN A 47 6.65 -28.16 7.39
C GLN A 47 6.25 -26.82 8.01
N VAL A 48 6.05 -25.80 7.18
CA VAL A 48 5.61 -24.47 7.61
C VAL A 48 4.20 -24.53 8.20
N GLN A 49 3.29 -25.28 7.55
CA GLN A 49 1.93 -25.50 8.05
C GLN A 49 1.89 -26.13 9.45
N ALA A 50 2.87 -26.97 9.78
CA ALA A 50 2.94 -27.64 11.07
C ALA A 50 3.47 -26.75 12.22
N LEU A 51 3.95 -25.52 11.93
CA LEU A 51 4.61 -24.69 12.94
C LEU A 51 3.66 -24.13 14.00
N GLY A 52 2.39 -23.86 13.67
CA GLY A 52 1.44 -23.25 14.61
C GLY A 52 2.01 -22.00 15.31
N SER A 53 1.86 -21.91 16.62
CA SER A 53 2.38 -20.81 17.47
C SER A 53 3.90 -20.65 17.39
N VAL A 54 4.66 -21.73 17.17
CA VAL A 54 6.13 -21.71 17.00
C VAL A 54 6.55 -20.79 15.86
N SER A 55 5.69 -20.58 14.86
CA SER A 55 5.98 -19.65 13.77
C SER A 55 6.19 -18.20 14.25
N ARG A 56 5.55 -17.77 15.36
CA ARG A 56 5.58 -16.37 15.82
C ARG A 56 6.92 -15.92 16.36
N VAL A 57 7.65 -16.82 17.00
CA VAL A 57 9.00 -16.55 17.52
C VAL A 57 10.08 -16.57 16.43
N ALA A 58 9.72 -16.86 15.18
CA ALA A 58 10.68 -16.91 14.08
C ALA A 58 11.28 -15.54 13.76
N SER A 59 12.57 -15.54 13.48
CA SER A 59 13.29 -14.38 12.95
C SER A 59 12.94 -14.14 11.48
N MET A 60 13.18 -12.90 11.02
CA MET A 60 13.01 -12.55 9.60
C MET A 60 13.88 -13.41 8.66
N GLU A 61 15.08 -13.81 9.10
CA GLU A 61 15.95 -14.70 8.31
C GLU A 61 15.33 -16.08 8.12
N GLN A 62 14.71 -16.64 9.17
CA GLN A 62 14.05 -17.93 9.11
C GLN A 62 12.83 -17.88 8.19
N ILE A 63 11.97 -16.86 8.34
CA ILE A 63 10.78 -16.66 7.51
C ILE A 63 11.15 -16.55 6.02
N ASN A 64 12.23 -15.83 5.71
CA ASN A 64 12.68 -15.68 4.33
C ASN A 64 13.08 -17.02 3.67
N LYS A 65 13.44 -18.03 4.45
CA LYS A 65 13.77 -19.38 3.97
C LYS A 65 12.56 -20.32 3.91
N TRP A 66 11.36 -19.88 4.28
CA TRP A 66 10.17 -20.73 4.18
C TRP A 66 9.60 -20.75 2.77
N ASN A 67 9.07 -21.89 2.34
CA ASN A 67 8.18 -21.96 1.20
C ASN A 67 6.76 -21.63 1.67
N ILE A 68 6.15 -20.65 1.01
CA ILE A 68 4.80 -20.17 1.28
C ILE A 68 4.15 -20.07 -0.10
N THR A 69 3.82 -21.22 -0.69
CA THR A 69 3.40 -21.31 -2.08
C THR A 69 1.95 -21.74 -2.24
N THR A 70 1.33 -22.26 -1.18
CA THR A 70 -0.06 -22.70 -1.19
C THR A 70 -0.93 -21.88 -0.24
N VAL A 71 -2.23 -21.85 -0.54
CA VAL A 71 -3.25 -21.17 0.28
C VAL A 71 -3.29 -21.76 1.69
N ASP A 72 -3.20 -23.08 1.81
CA ASP A 72 -3.18 -23.78 3.11
C ASP A 72 -2.00 -23.33 3.99
N THR A 73 -0.82 -23.10 3.39
CA THR A 73 0.34 -22.58 4.13
C THR A 73 0.13 -21.15 4.58
N LEU A 74 -0.44 -20.30 3.72
CA LEU A 74 -0.79 -18.93 4.09
C LEU A 74 -1.81 -18.93 5.22
N ALA A 75 -2.87 -19.72 5.12
CA ALA A 75 -3.93 -19.83 6.12
C ALA A 75 -3.38 -20.34 7.47
N ALA A 76 -2.55 -21.38 7.47
CA ALA A 76 -1.92 -21.89 8.69
C ALA A 76 -1.05 -20.83 9.37
N LEU A 77 -0.33 -20.00 8.60
CA LEU A 77 0.46 -18.90 9.16
C LEU A 77 -0.42 -17.76 9.68
N MET A 78 -1.53 -17.45 9.01
CA MET A 78 -2.41 -16.34 9.36
C MET A 78 -3.48 -16.68 10.40
N ASP A 79 -3.50 -17.92 10.91
CA ASP A 79 -4.38 -18.32 12.01
C ASP A 79 -4.11 -17.49 13.28
N ASN A 80 -5.08 -16.66 13.65
CA ASN A 80 -5.03 -15.78 14.82
C ASN A 80 -4.97 -16.55 16.15
N GLY A 81 -5.37 -17.83 16.18
CA GLY A 81 -5.23 -18.69 17.35
C GLY A 81 -3.78 -18.94 17.75
N ASN A 82 -2.84 -18.75 16.82
CA ASN A 82 -1.40 -18.92 17.04
C ASN A 82 -0.69 -17.64 17.50
N GLY A 83 -1.43 -16.54 17.73
CA GLY A 83 -0.91 -15.24 18.11
C GLY A 83 -0.82 -14.25 16.94
N GLU A 84 -0.57 -12.98 17.25
CA GLU A 84 -0.47 -11.91 16.25
C GLU A 84 0.91 -11.87 15.58
N TRP A 85 0.95 -11.44 14.32
CA TRP A 85 2.19 -11.15 13.62
C TRP A 85 2.64 -9.71 13.86
N ASP A 86 3.96 -9.53 13.95
CA ASP A 86 4.57 -8.24 13.66
C ASP A 86 4.30 -7.83 12.20
N SER A 87 3.99 -6.55 11.97
CA SER A 87 3.58 -6.05 10.66
C SER A 87 4.60 -6.30 9.56
N ASP A 88 5.90 -6.17 9.85
CA ASP A 88 6.95 -6.40 8.85
C ASP A 88 7.05 -7.90 8.51
N LYS A 89 6.85 -8.79 9.48
CA LYS A 89 6.82 -10.23 9.25
C LYS A 89 5.60 -10.66 8.44
N ALA A 90 4.41 -10.15 8.77
CA ALA A 90 3.17 -10.42 8.04
C ALA A 90 3.33 -10.02 6.56
N LYS A 91 3.90 -8.85 6.31
CA LYS A 91 4.18 -8.32 4.98
C LYS A 91 5.10 -9.24 4.17
N VAL A 92 6.18 -9.73 4.77
CA VAL A 92 7.11 -10.66 4.12
C VAL A 92 6.42 -11.98 3.78
N ILE A 93 5.59 -12.51 4.68
CA ILE A 93 4.84 -13.76 4.46
C ILE A 93 3.93 -13.63 3.23
N VAL A 94 3.11 -12.57 3.18
CA VAL A 94 2.20 -12.35 2.05
C VAL A 94 2.96 -12.07 0.75
N THR A 95 4.07 -11.31 0.82
CA THR A 95 4.91 -11.04 -0.37
C THR A 95 5.51 -12.32 -0.95
N LYS A 96 5.93 -13.27 -0.10
CA LYS A 96 6.44 -14.57 -0.56
C LYS A 96 5.36 -15.41 -1.22
N PHE A 97 4.15 -15.42 -0.67
CA PHE A 97 2.99 -16.06 -1.28
C PHE A 97 2.69 -15.53 -2.68
N LEU A 98 2.68 -14.21 -2.83
CA LEU A 98 2.50 -13.53 -4.12
C LEU A 98 3.64 -13.82 -5.11
N SER A 99 4.88 -13.83 -4.62
CA SER A 99 6.07 -14.09 -5.45
C SER A 99 6.13 -15.52 -6.01
N ALA A 100 5.36 -16.44 -5.44
CA ALA A 100 5.17 -17.79 -5.97
C ALA A 100 4.18 -17.85 -7.15
N GLY A 101 3.61 -16.70 -7.57
CA GLY A 101 2.66 -16.60 -8.68
C GLY A 101 1.19 -16.67 -8.25
N ASN A 102 0.91 -16.63 -6.95
CA ASN A 102 -0.45 -16.64 -6.43
C ASN A 102 -1.09 -15.24 -6.47
N LEU A 103 -2.42 -15.22 -6.37
CA LEU A 103 -3.24 -14.01 -6.25
C LEU A 103 -3.97 -14.01 -4.90
N LEU A 104 -4.38 -12.84 -4.42
CA LEU A 104 -5.25 -12.72 -3.25
C LEU A 104 -6.71 -12.75 -3.68
N GLY A 105 -7.34 -13.92 -3.60
CA GLY A 105 -8.77 -14.12 -3.74
C GLY A 105 -9.49 -14.01 -2.39
N ALA A 106 -10.80 -14.26 -2.38
CA ALA A 106 -11.62 -14.15 -1.17
C ALA A 106 -11.10 -15.03 -0.01
N SER A 107 -10.71 -16.27 -0.31
CA SER A 107 -10.17 -17.21 0.69
C SER A 107 -8.87 -16.73 1.32
N GLU A 108 -7.96 -16.17 0.53
CA GLU A 108 -6.69 -15.63 1.00
C GLU A 108 -6.92 -14.36 1.83
N LEU A 109 -7.84 -13.49 1.40
CA LEU A 109 -8.21 -12.28 2.14
C LEU A 109 -8.85 -12.64 3.49
N ASN A 110 -9.71 -13.64 3.51
CA ASN A 110 -10.32 -14.17 4.73
C ASN A 110 -9.30 -14.79 5.67
N SER A 111 -8.27 -15.43 5.10
CA SER A 111 -7.18 -16.01 5.88
C SER A 111 -6.29 -14.92 6.48
N ILE A 112 -5.89 -13.91 5.71
CA ILE A 112 -5.00 -12.83 6.17
C ILE A 112 -5.70 -11.99 7.24
N GLY A 113 -6.88 -11.46 6.91
CA GLY A 113 -7.76 -10.69 7.80
C GLY A 113 -7.13 -9.48 8.50
N GLY A 114 -7.99 -8.62 9.05
CA GLY A 114 -7.67 -7.68 10.13
C GLY A 114 -6.32 -6.92 10.01
N PRO A 115 -5.54 -6.81 11.09
CA PRO A 115 -4.30 -6.03 11.12
C PRO A 115 -3.24 -6.45 10.07
N ASN A 116 -3.19 -7.74 9.72
CA ASN A 116 -2.23 -8.26 8.74
C ASN A 116 -2.53 -7.75 7.33
N LEU A 117 -3.81 -7.67 6.97
CA LEU A 117 -4.24 -7.11 5.69
C LEU A 117 -3.99 -5.60 5.64
N GLY A 118 -4.18 -4.90 6.77
CA GLY A 118 -3.85 -3.48 6.92
C GLY A 118 -2.34 -3.16 6.86
N ALA A 119 -1.47 -4.14 7.10
CA ALA A 119 -0.02 -4.00 7.03
C ALA A 119 0.56 -4.13 5.60
N LEU A 120 -0.26 -4.55 4.63
CA LEU A 120 0.20 -4.78 3.26
C LEU A 120 0.46 -3.47 2.49
N ASP A 121 1.34 -3.57 1.49
CA ASP A 121 1.58 -2.45 0.59
C ASP A 121 0.35 -2.14 -0.27
N LEU A 122 0.11 -0.85 -0.51
CA LEU A 122 -0.96 -0.38 -1.38
C LEU A 122 -0.91 -1.00 -2.78
N SER A 123 0.29 -1.27 -3.32
CA SER A 123 0.43 -1.94 -4.64
C SER A 123 -0.06 -3.38 -4.63
N VAL A 124 0.06 -4.08 -3.50
CA VAL A 124 -0.50 -5.43 -3.33
C VAL A 124 -2.02 -5.34 -3.25
N LEU A 125 -2.54 -4.39 -2.46
CA LEU A 125 -3.97 -4.15 -2.31
C LEU A 125 -4.65 -3.76 -3.64
N GLN A 126 -3.96 -2.97 -4.47
CA GLN A 126 -4.40 -2.60 -5.82
C GLN A 126 -4.53 -3.78 -6.78
N GLY A 127 -3.72 -4.83 -6.59
CA GLY A 127 -3.72 -6.02 -7.45
C GLY A 127 -4.89 -6.97 -7.17
N ILE A 128 -5.63 -6.77 -6.07
CA ILE A 128 -6.78 -7.59 -5.70
C ILE A 128 -7.91 -7.32 -6.71
N ARG A 129 -8.70 -8.34 -7.05
CA ARG A 129 -9.86 -8.19 -7.94
C ARG A 129 -11.11 -7.77 -7.16
N ASN A 130 -12.00 -7.02 -7.80
CA ASN A 130 -13.26 -6.57 -7.19
C ASN A 130 -14.16 -7.73 -6.72
N ASP A 131 -14.26 -8.80 -7.52
CA ASP A 131 -15.03 -10.00 -7.19
C ASP A 131 -14.52 -10.64 -5.88
N SER A 132 -13.19 -10.75 -5.75
CA SER A 132 -12.54 -11.30 -4.56
C SER A 132 -12.81 -10.50 -3.28
N LEU A 133 -13.06 -9.20 -3.39
CA LEU A 133 -13.38 -8.35 -2.24
C LEU A 133 -14.85 -8.39 -1.86
N GLN A 134 -15.75 -8.56 -2.84
CA GLN A 134 -17.17 -8.76 -2.55
C GLN A 134 -17.41 -10.10 -1.85
N ASP A 135 -16.64 -11.12 -2.21
CA ASP A 135 -16.79 -12.48 -1.69
C ASP A 135 -16.00 -12.71 -0.38
N ALA A 136 -15.23 -11.72 0.09
CA ALA A 136 -14.46 -11.83 1.32
C ALA A 136 -15.30 -11.39 2.54
N ASP A 137 -15.39 -12.28 3.53
CA ASP A 137 -16.12 -12.08 4.79
C ASP A 137 -15.29 -11.31 5.84
N ALA A 138 -13.96 -11.38 5.77
CA ALA A 138 -13.05 -10.81 6.78
C ALA A 138 -12.62 -9.37 6.50
N LEU A 139 -13.23 -8.68 5.53
CA LEU A 139 -12.93 -7.29 5.27
C LEU A 139 -13.63 -6.41 6.30
N ASP A 140 -12.92 -6.07 7.38
CA ASP A 140 -13.33 -4.97 8.24
C ASP A 140 -13.54 -3.71 7.40
N ALA A 141 -14.53 -2.89 7.77
CA ALA A 141 -14.89 -1.67 7.03
C ALA A 141 -13.68 -0.72 6.85
N GLU A 142 -12.71 -0.78 7.76
CA GLU A 142 -11.47 -0.01 7.74
C GLU A 142 -10.47 -0.45 6.64
N ILE A 143 -10.59 -1.70 6.16
CA ILE A 143 -9.74 -2.30 5.12
C ILE A 143 -10.47 -2.42 3.78
N ALA A 144 -11.78 -2.69 3.82
CA ALA A 144 -12.65 -2.69 2.63
C ALA A 144 -12.64 -1.32 1.92
N PHE A 145 -12.64 -0.23 2.69
CA PHE A 145 -12.69 1.14 2.17
C PHE A 145 -11.46 1.50 1.31
N PRO A 146 -10.21 1.30 1.79
CA PRO A 146 -9.00 1.41 0.99
C PRO A 146 -9.05 0.77 -0.39
N ILE A 147 -9.49 -0.48 -0.44
CA ILE A 147 -9.38 -1.32 -1.64
C ILE A 147 -10.50 -0.97 -2.61
N ASN A 148 -11.73 -0.82 -2.11
CA ASN A 148 -12.88 -0.41 -2.90
C ASN A 148 -12.71 1.02 -3.44
N PHE A 149 -12.13 1.94 -2.66
CA PHE A 149 -11.84 3.32 -3.09
C PHE A 149 -10.89 3.36 -4.29
N ILE A 150 -9.82 2.57 -4.26
CA ILE A 150 -8.83 2.53 -5.34
C ILE A 150 -9.41 1.87 -6.60
N GLN A 151 -10.24 0.85 -6.45
CA GLN A 151 -10.78 0.10 -7.60
C GLN A 151 -11.99 0.77 -8.28
N THR A 152 -12.79 1.53 -7.53
CA THR A 152 -14.03 2.10 -8.06
C THR A 152 -13.95 3.57 -8.43
N CYS A 153 -12.84 4.27 -8.11
CA CYS A 153 -12.79 5.74 -8.16
C CYS A 153 -14.02 6.33 -7.47
N ALA A 154 -14.30 5.87 -6.23
CA ALA A 154 -15.56 6.11 -5.54
C ALA A 154 -16.05 7.55 -5.70
N THR A 155 -17.30 7.74 -6.11
CA THR A 155 -17.93 9.07 -6.23
C THR A 155 -18.07 9.73 -4.85
N ALA A 156 -18.16 11.06 -4.82
CA ALA A 156 -18.35 11.83 -3.59
C ALA A 156 -19.49 11.31 -2.68
N ASP A 157 -20.58 10.83 -3.27
CA ASP A 157 -21.76 10.29 -2.56
C ASP A 157 -21.50 8.98 -1.82
N GLN A 158 -20.58 8.15 -2.32
CA GLN A 158 -20.18 6.94 -1.59
C GLN A 158 -19.37 7.34 -0.35
N LEU A 159 -18.49 8.35 -0.49
CA LEU A 159 -17.58 8.78 0.56
C LEU A 159 -18.29 9.41 1.78
N THR A 160 -19.39 10.14 1.56
CA THR A 160 -20.19 10.78 2.62
C THR A 160 -20.92 9.77 3.50
N SER A 161 -21.34 8.62 2.95
CA SER A 161 -21.98 7.55 3.75
C SER A 161 -21.00 6.89 4.73
N TYR A 162 -19.71 6.86 4.41
CA TYR A 162 -18.65 6.24 5.22
C TYR A 162 -17.98 7.20 6.23
N GLN A 163 -18.17 8.51 6.11
CA GLN A 163 -17.63 9.52 7.04
C GLN A 163 -18.08 9.31 8.49
N THR A 164 -19.29 8.76 8.69
CA THR A 164 -19.85 8.49 10.03
C THR A 164 -19.12 7.35 10.76
N TYR A 165 -18.38 6.50 10.06
CA TYR A 165 -17.75 5.30 10.64
C TYR A 165 -16.26 5.43 10.97
N LEU A 166 -15.52 6.39 10.39
CA LEU A 166 -14.05 6.33 10.35
C LEU A 166 -13.28 7.38 11.17
N GLY A 167 -13.94 8.21 11.97
CA GLY A 167 -13.36 8.91 13.15
C GLY A 167 -11.94 9.51 13.04
N GLY A 168 -11.48 9.95 11.86
CA GLY A 168 -10.14 10.51 11.63
C GLY A 168 -9.13 9.64 10.86
N ALA A 169 -9.38 8.33 10.65
CA ALA A 169 -8.50 7.43 9.89
C ALA A 169 -8.36 7.83 8.40
N ILE A 170 -9.38 8.48 7.85
CA ILE A 170 -9.44 8.95 6.45
C ILE A 170 -8.31 9.94 6.09
N ILE A 171 -7.83 10.73 7.05
CA ILE A 171 -6.79 11.77 6.83
C ILE A 171 -5.41 11.12 6.63
N THR A 172 -5.11 10.07 7.37
CA THR A 172 -3.85 9.29 7.23
C THR A 172 -3.87 8.48 5.94
N TYR A 173 -5.04 7.95 5.58
CA TYR A 173 -5.21 7.14 4.37
C TYR A 173 -5.15 7.98 3.08
N ILE A 174 -5.78 9.16 3.04
CA ILE A 174 -5.64 10.09 1.89
C ILE A 174 -4.16 10.47 1.68
N ARG A 175 -3.36 10.53 2.75
CA ARG A 175 -1.91 10.78 2.63
C ARG A 175 -1.18 9.64 1.91
N SER A 176 -1.50 8.39 2.23
CA SER A 176 -0.85 7.25 1.59
C SER A 176 -1.25 7.13 0.13
N LEU A 177 -2.52 7.39 -0.20
CA LEU A 177 -3.02 7.43 -1.58
C LEU A 177 -2.31 8.46 -2.47
N SER A 178 -1.99 9.63 -1.93
CA SER A 178 -1.28 10.66 -2.69
C SER A 178 0.12 10.25 -3.15
N ARG A 179 0.73 9.22 -2.54
CA ARG A 179 2.07 8.74 -2.89
C ARG A 179 2.07 7.79 -4.08
N VAL A 180 0.91 7.26 -4.45
CA VAL A 180 0.77 6.25 -5.51
C VAL A 180 0.17 6.81 -6.80
N ASN A 181 0.07 8.14 -6.92
CA ASN A 181 -0.36 8.87 -8.11
C ASN A 181 -1.65 8.31 -8.74
N ILE A 182 -2.74 8.38 -7.99
CA ILE A 182 -4.07 7.98 -8.46
C ILE A 182 -4.69 9.09 -9.32
N SER A 183 -5.63 8.73 -10.20
CA SER A 183 -6.43 9.68 -10.98
C SER A 183 -7.83 9.84 -10.40
N MET A 184 -7.94 10.40 -9.18
CA MET A 184 -9.23 10.60 -8.51
C MET A 184 -10.13 11.55 -9.31
N ASP A 185 -11.42 11.26 -9.37
CA ASP A 185 -12.41 12.18 -9.95
C ASP A 185 -12.44 13.51 -9.17
N ILE A 186 -12.60 14.63 -9.88
CA ILE A 186 -12.57 15.96 -9.28
C ILE A 186 -13.76 16.19 -8.34
N ASN A 187 -14.94 15.62 -8.62
CA ASN A 187 -16.10 15.76 -7.76
C ASN A 187 -15.92 14.96 -6.48
N THR A 188 -15.28 13.78 -6.56
CA THR A 188 -14.85 13.02 -5.38
C THR A 188 -13.88 13.84 -4.53
N PHE A 189 -12.85 14.43 -5.15
CA PHE A 189 -11.86 15.22 -4.43
C PHE A 189 -12.48 16.41 -3.68
N ILE A 190 -13.36 17.17 -4.31
CA ILE A 190 -14.04 18.31 -3.64
C ILE A 190 -15.11 17.86 -2.64
N GLY A 191 -15.58 16.61 -2.73
CA GLY A 191 -16.52 15.99 -1.79
C GLY A 191 -15.87 15.33 -0.57
N LEU A 192 -14.54 15.23 -0.53
CA LEU A 192 -13.79 14.77 0.65
C LEU A 192 -14.05 15.70 1.85
N ASP A 193 -13.84 15.17 3.06
CA ASP A 193 -13.90 15.98 4.27
C ASP A 193 -12.98 17.21 4.16
N SER A 194 -13.52 18.38 4.52
CA SER A 194 -12.83 19.65 4.36
C SER A 194 -11.50 19.66 5.12
N ALA A 195 -11.44 19.15 6.34
CA ALA A 195 -10.17 19.11 7.08
C ALA A 195 -9.14 18.19 6.41
N ALA A 196 -9.58 17.10 5.79
CA ALA A 196 -8.72 16.18 5.05
C ALA A 196 -8.08 16.84 3.81
N VAL A 197 -8.84 17.61 3.03
CA VAL A 197 -8.34 18.34 1.84
C VAL A 197 -7.47 19.53 2.22
N GLN A 198 -7.92 20.31 3.21
CA GLN A 198 -7.30 21.57 3.59
C GLN A 198 -5.91 21.41 4.21
N ALA A 199 -5.60 20.23 4.77
CA ALA A 199 -4.29 19.91 5.32
C ALA A 199 -3.28 19.39 4.27
N ARG A 200 -3.66 19.27 2.99
CA ARG A 200 -2.80 18.70 1.95
C ARG A 200 -1.85 19.72 1.34
N SER A 201 -0.64 19.26 1.07
CA SER A 201 0.35 19.94 0.23
C SER A 201 -0.01 19.85 -1.26
N VAL A 202 0.63 20.70 -2.07
CA VAL A 202 0.53 20.68 -3.54
C VAL A 202 0.93 19.31 -4.12
N SER A 203 2.00 18.69 -3.63
CA SER A 203 2.42 17.37 -4.10
C SER A 203 1.41 16.28 -3.76
N GLU A 204 0.79 16.34 -2.58
CA GLU A 204 -0.23 15.35 -2.19
C GLU A 204 -1.48 15.49 -3.07
N VAL A 205 -1.96 16.71 -3.33
CA VAL A 205 -3.10 16.91 -4.23
C VAL A 205 -2.76 16.49 -5.67
N SER A 206 -1.54 16.76 -6.12
CA SER A 206 -1.08 16.28 -7.43
C SER A 206 -1.11 14.77 -7.54
N GLY A 207 -0.67 14.05 -6.52
CA GLY A 207 -0.69 12.59 -6.52
C GLY A 207 -2.08 11.98 -6.25
N LEU A 208 -3.04 12.75 -5.74
CA LEU A 208 -4.44 12.31 -5.62
C LEU A 208 -5.21 12.51 -6.92
N LEU A 209 -4.94 13.57 -7.67
CA LEU A 209 -5.69 13.87 -8.89
C LEU A 209 -5.04 13.28 -10.15
N GLY A 210 -3.72 13.05 -10.15
CA GLY A 210 -3.03 12.39 -11.26
C GLY A 210 -3.38 13.02 -12.60
N SER A 211 -3.95 12.25 -13.52
CA SER A 211 -4.35 12.74 -14.85
C SER A 211 -5.48 13.78 -14.83
N ASN A 212 -6.25 13.86 -13.74
CA ASN A 212 -7.35 14.80 -13.55
C ASN A 212 -6.88 16.12 -12.91
N LEU A 213 -5.58 16.30 -12.67
CA LEU A 213 -5.01 17.48 -12.03
C LEU A 213 -5.44 18.80 -12.70
N ASN A 214 -5.54 18.81 -14.04
CA ASN A 214 -5.97 19.97 -14.81
C ASN A 214 -7.40 20.44 -14.47
N LEU A 215 -8.26 19.54 -13.98
CA LEU A 215 -9.62 19.87 -13.59
C LEU A 215 -9.67 20.80 -12.38
N LEU A 216 -8.62 20.89 -11.54
CA LEU A 216 -8.58 21.89 -10.48
C LEU A 216 -8.79 23.30 -10.99
N LYS A 217 -8.25 23.62 -12.18
CA LYS A 217 -8.44 24.95 -12.78
C LYS A 217 -9.90 25.19 -13.16
N THR A 218 -10.55 24.19 -13.74
CA THR A 218 -11.98 24.26 -14.09
C THR A 218 -12.86 24.44 -12.85
N PHE A 219 -12.47 23.84 -11.72
CA PHE A 219 -13.20 23.88 -10.46
C PHE A 219 -12.63 24.88 -9.44
N GLU A 220 -11.82 25.85 -9.90
CA GLU A 220 -11.11 26.79 -9.02
C GLU A 220 -12.04 27.69 -8.20
N ASN A 221 -13.29 27.87 -8.63
CA ASN A 221 -14.30 28.68 -7.95
C ASN A 221 -15.10 27.91 -6.89
N THR A 222 -14.82 26.63 -6.70
CA THR A 222 -15.45 25.87 -5.61
C THR A 222 -14.81 26.24 -4.28
N THR A 223 -15.62 26.36 -3.22
CA THR A 223 -15.15 26.77 -1.88
C THR A 223 -14.00 25.89 -1.37
N VAL A 224 -14.05 24.58 -1.64
CA VAL A 224 -13.01 23.63 -1.22
C VAL A 224 -11.68 23.93 -1.91
N VAL A 225 -11.69 24.14 -3.24
CA VAL A 225 -10.48 24.43 -4.01
C VAL A 225 -9.92 25.81 -3.65
N GLN A 226 -10.76 26.85 -3.54
CA GLN A 226 -10.32 28.19 -3.15
C GLN A 226 -9.64 28.20 -1.77
N ASN A 227 -10.29 27.58 -0.78
CA ASN A 227 -9.75 27.48 0.57
C ASN A 227 -8.43 26.72 0.59
N TRP A 228 -8.31 25.64 -0.19
CA TRP A 228 -7.08 24.88 -0.28
C TRP A 228 -5.96 25.69 -0.95
N VAL A 229 -6.25 26.31 -2.10
CA VAL A 229 -5.32 27.17 -2.86
C VAL A 229 -4.76 28.29 -1.99
N SER A 230 -5.62 29.00 -1.23
CA SER A 230 -5.20 30.10 -0.36
C SER A 230 -4.26 29.70 0.79
N LYS A 231 -4.15 28.40 1.09
CA LYS A 231 -3.22 27.87 2.10
C LYS A 231 -1.88 27.44 1.51
N GLN A 232 -1.77 27.30 0.19
CA GLN A 232 -0.52 26.94 -0.47
C GLN A 232 0.32 28.18 -0.78
N LEU A 233 1.61 27.99 -0.99
CA LEU A 233 2.49 29.03 -1.56
C LEU A 233 2.23 29.14 -3.06
N GLN A 234 2.22 30.36 -3.60
CA GLN A 234 2.03 30.57 -5.03
C GLN A 234 3.15 29.90 -5.84
N SER A 235 4.41 29.94 -5.38
CA SER A 235 5.51 29.24 -6.05
C SER A 235 5.31 27.72 -6.14
N GLU A 236 4.65 27.10 -5.17
CA GLU A 236 4.37 25.67 -5.20
C GLU A 236 3.21 25.36 -6.16
N LEU A 237 2.18 26.20 -6.18
CA LEU A 237 1.08 26.09 -7.15
C LEU A 237 1.56 26.25 -8.59
N ASP A 238 2.51 27.16 -8.83
CA ASP A 238 3.05 27.42 -10.17
C ASP A 238 3.81 26.21 -10.73
N LYS A 239 4.41 25.37 -9.87
CA LYS A 239 5.05 24.11 -10.29
C LYS A 239 4.08 23.12 -10.93
N LEU A 240 2.78 23.23 -10.65
CA LEU A 240 1.75 22.38 -11.27
C LEU A 240 1.54 22.72 -12.76
N GLY A 241 1.91 23.92 -13.21
CA GLY A 241 1.77 24.34 -14.61
C GLY A 241 0.31 24.52 -15.09
N ILE A 242 -0.67 24.53 -14.18
CA ILE A 242 -2.11 24.62 -14.49
C ILE A 242 -2.70 26.03 -14.28
N SER A 243 -1.85 27.04 -14.03
CA SER A 243 -2.25 28.45 -13.88
C SER A 243 -3.28 28.71 -12.76
N LEU A 244 -3.17 27.99 -11.64
CA LEU A 244 -3.93 28.31 -10.42
C LEU A 244 -3.34 29.54 -9.74
N THR A 245 -4.20 30.45 -9.32
CA THR A 245 -3.81 31.72 -8.68
C THR A 245 -4.57 31.92 -7.38
N GLY A 246 -3.98 32.69 -6.44
CA GLY A 246 -4.59 32.99 -5.14
C GLY A 246 -3.90 32.30 -3.96
N GLY A 247 -2.74 31.69 -4.19
CA GLY A 247 -1.85 31.23 -3.14
C GLY A 247 -1.21 32.38 -2.37
N ARG A 248 -0.62 32.04 -1.23
CA ARG A 248 0.13 33.00 -0.40
C ARG A 248 1.40 33.43 -1.13
N VAL A 249 1.75 34.70 -0.98
CA VAL A 249 3.01 35.26 -1.49
C VAL A 249 4.17 34.65 -0.69
N ASP A 250 5.20 34.21 -1.39
CA ASP A 250 6.42 33.75 -0.76
C ASP A 250 7.05 34.88 0.05
N SER A 251 7.31 34.66 1.34
CA SER A 251 7.79 35.73 2.24
C SER A 251 9.22 36.20 1.95
N ASN A 252 9.83 35.75 0.85
CA ASN A 252 11.09 36.28 0.35
C ASN A 252 10.90 36.83 -1.07
N THR A 253 10.65 38.13 -1.19
CA THR A 253 11.24 38.95 -2.26
C THR A 253 11.02 40.45 -1.98
N THR A 254 12.14 41.10 -1.68
CA THR A 254 12.45 42.50 -2.00
C THR A 254 11.99 42.82 -3.44
N PRO A 255 11.42 44.00 -3.73
CA PRO A 255 10.93 44.30 -5.08
C PRO A 255 12.09 44.38 -6.08
N MET A 256 12.15 43.44 -7.02
CA MET A 256 13.10 43.50 -8.14
C MET A 256 12.49 44.38 -9.24
N THR A 257 13.12 45.53 -9.46
CA THR A 257 12.81 46.50 -10.50
C THR A 257 12.99 45.86 -11.88
N THR A 258 11.98 46.00 -12.73
CA THR A 258 11.99 45.58 -14.14
C THR A 258 13.08 46.35 -14.90
N ASN A 259 14.10 45.65 -15.40
CA ASN A 259 14.98 46.19 -16.43
C ASN A 259 14.93 45.30 -17.68
N THR A 260 14.37 45.88 -18.73
CA THR A 260 14.36 45.40 -20.11
C THR A 260 15.79 45.32 -20.66
N ALA A 261 16.18 44.18 -21.24
CA ALA A 261 17.22 44.13 -22.25
C ALA A 261 17.03 42.93 -23.18
N THR A 262 17.09 43.22 -24.47
CA THR A 262 16.84 42.33 -25.60
C THR A 262 18.16 41.73 -26.11
N THR A 263 18.06 40.49 -26.61
CA THR A 263 18.72 39.91 -27.81
C THR A 263 19.92 38.93 -27.68
N ILE A 264 19.76 37.85 -28.47
CA ILE A 264 20.71 36.98 -29.23
C ILE A 264 21.12 35.60 -28.65
N LYS A 265 20.78 34.59 -29.48
CA LYS A 265 21.15 33.18 -29.45
C LYS A 265 22.67 32.94 -29.59
N ASN A 266 23.19 31.91 -28.92
CA ASN A 266 23.96 30.87 -29.60
C ASN A 266 24.16 29.59 -28.76
N THR A 267 24.31 28.51 -29.51
CA THR A 267 24.25 27.07 -29.24
C THR A 267 25.51 26.49 -28.56
N THR A 268 25.40 25.48 -27.69
CA THR A 268 25.92 24.09 -27.89
C THR A 268 25.81 23.16 -26.65
N SER A 269 25.11 22.04 -26.87
CA SER A 269 25.27 20.64 -26.41
C SER A 269 26.10 20.26 -25.16
N SER A 270 25.49 19.47 -24.26
CA SER A 270 26.08 18.21 -23.76
C SER A 270 25.05 17.20 -23.20
N LYS A 271 24.86 16.09 -23.92
CA LYS A 271 24.74 14.66 -23.52
C LYS A 271 24.23 14.25 -22.12
N ALA A 272 23.17 13.42 -22.10
CA ALA A 272 23.00 12.17 -21.30
C ALA A 272 21.75 11.43 -21.85
N ARG A 273 21.86 10.38 -22.68
CA ARG A 273 21.99 8.93 -22.42
C ARG A 273 20.97 8.33 -21.43
N ALA A 274 20.11 7.48 -22.02
CA ALA A 274 19.49 6.26 -21.51
C ALA A 274 18.50 6.35 -20.34
N GLU A 275 17.22 6.07 -20.64
CA GLU A 275 16.37 5.10 -19.91
C GLU A 275 15.00 4.97 -20.61
N ALA A 276 15.02 4.53 -21.87
CA ALA A 276 13.80 4.19 -22.59
C ALA A 276 13.57 2.67 -22.53
N HIS A 277 13.18 2.14 -21.36
CA HIS A 277 12.61 0.77 -21.28
C HIS A 277 11.69 0.50 -20.08
N ILE A 278 11.43 1.49 -19.20
CA ILE A 278 10.46 1.36 -18.07
C ILE A 278 9.15 2.13 -18.32
N GLN A 279 9.02 2.90 -19.42
CA GLN A 279 7.78 3.64 -19.72
C GLN A 279 6.72 2.85 -20.48
N LEU A 280 7.06 1.69 -21.06
CA LEU A 280 6.09 0.94 -21.88
C LEU A 280 5.15 0.04 -21.06
N LEU A 281 5.53 -0.33 -19.83
CA LEU A 281 4.70 -1.13 -18.93
C LEU A 281 3.75 -0.27 -18.07
N CYS A 282 4.13 0.97 -17.74
CA CYS A 282 3.23 1.91 -17.06
C CYS A 282 2.11 2.42 -17.98
N PHE A 283 2.39 2.61 -19.28
CA PHE A 283 1.37 3.07 -20.22
C PHE A 283 0.28 2.03 -20.49
N SER A 284 0.61 0.73 -20.53
CA SER A 284 -0.39 -0.32 -20.76
C SER A 284 -1.36 -0.48 -19.58
N CYS A 285 -0.89 -0.36 -18.34
CA CYS A 285 -1.77 -0.36 -17.15
C CYS A 285 -2.66 0.88 -17.05
N LEU A 286 -2.13 2.08 -17.34
CA LEU A 286 -2.91 3.32 -17.33
C LEU A 286 -3.99 3.35 -18.42
N VAL A 287 -3.70 2.79 -19.59
CA VAL A 287 -4.68 2.69 -20.69
C VAL A 287 -5.79 1.70 -20.35
N SER A 288 -5.50 0.57 -19.70
CA SER A 288 -6.53 -0.35 -19.22
C SER A 288 -7.44 0.30 -18.18
N CYS A 289 -6.88 0.97 -17.17
CA CYS A 289 -7.66 1.67 -16.15
C CYS A 289 -8.55 2.79 -16.76
N SER A 290 -8.01 3.56 -17.71
CA SER A 290 -8.77 4.60 -18.41
C SER A 290 -9.86 4.05 -19.35
N LEU A 291 -9.68 2.86 -19.95
CA LEU A 291 -10.69 2.23 -20.80
C LEU A 291 -11.82 1.63 -19.97
N GLN A 292 -11.52 0.99 -18.84
CA GLN A 292 -12.55 0.44 -17.94
C GLN A 292 -13.46 1.54 -17.36
N CYS A 293 -12.94 2.73 -17.05
CA CYS A 293 -13.75 3.86 -16.58
C CYS A 293 -14.64 4.48 -17.66
N LYS A 294 -14.33 4.34 -18.96
CA LYS A 294 -15.10 4.97 -20.05
C LYS A 294 -16.29 4.13 -20.53
N CYS A 295 -16.36 2.86 -20.13
CA CYS A 295 -17.36 1.90 -20.61
C CYS A 295 -18.51 1.61 -19.63
N ARG A 296 -18.61 2.31 -18.49
CA ARG A 296 -19.80 2.26 -17.62
C ARG A 296 -20.60 3.56 -17.77
N PHE A 297 -21.48 3.58 -18.77
CA PHE A 297 -22.66 4.43 -18.84
C PHE A 297 -23.89 3.53 -18.82
#